data_AF-A0A7J7LWA1-F1
#
_entry.id   AF-A0A7J7LWA1-F1
#
_cell.length_a   1.000
_cell.length_b   1.000
_cell.length_c   1.000
_cell.angle_alpha   90.00
_cell.angle_beta   90.00
_cell.angle_gamma   90.00
#
_symmetry.space_group_name_H-M   'P 1'
#
loop_
_entity.id
_entity.type
_entity.pdbx_description
1 polymer ?
#
loop_
_entity_poly.entity_id
_entity_poly.type
_entity_poly.pdbx_seq_one_letter_code
_entity_poly.pdbx_strand_id
1 'polypeptide(L)'
;MESIVGSYDQGYHDLPSLCVDILKSNPGSIARTWRQDDTLQWTGTLVAFKVNLNGFVKGCRPILGLDGCFLKGIMEGFCLSVLSLDAYNGLFPIGVYMCRTECKESWLDFFAKIKPYLSAYPGKLTFISDRQKGLIVSVAEIFPHANHRFYFRDMFKNMKKYLKGAHLKRLSWGASRAFRHNGKQEFLN
;
A
#
# COMPACT_ATOMS: atom_id res chain seq x y z
N MET A 1 -24.46 -8.22 -21.59
CA MET A 1 -23.64 -7.76 -20.44
C MET A 1 -22.21 -7.40 -20.86
N GLU A 2 -21.63 -8.02 -21.90
CA GLU A 2 -20.34 -7.60 -22.48
C GLU A 2 -20.37 -6.22 -23.15
N SER A 3 -21.53 -5.78 -23.67
CA SER A 3 -21.69 -4.50 -24.37
C SER A 3 -21.58 -3.25 -23.49
N ILE A 4 -21.51 -3.40 -22.16
CA ILE A 4 -21.46 -2.29 -21.20
C ILE A 4 -20.11 -2.24 -20.48
N VAL A 5 -19.37 -3.36 -20.41
CA VAL A 5 -18.18 -3.50 -19.55
C VAL A 5 -16.90 -3.77 -20.36
N GLY A 6 -17.00 -4.11 -21.65
CA GLY A 6 -15.85 -4.50 -22.47
C GLY A 6 -15.34 -5.92 -22.14
N SER A 7 -14.49 -6.49 -23.01
CA SER A 7 -13.89 -7.81 -22.78
C SER A 7 -12.64 -7.72 -21.89
N TYR A 8 -12.22 -8.88 -21.34
CA TYR A 8 -11.03 -9.05 -20.50
C TYR A 8 -9.77 -8.38 -21.07
N ASP A 9 -9.56 -8.49 -22.38
CA ASP A 9 -8.41 -7.93 -23.06
C ASP A 9 -8.47 -6.40 -23.14
N GLN A 10 -9.66 -5.82 -23.27
CA GLN A 10 -9.82 -4.39 -23.52
C GLN A 10 -9.41 -3.53 -22.31
N GLY A 11 -9.75 -3.96 -21.08
CA GLY A 11 -9.43 -3.21 -19.86
C GLY A 11 -7.92 -3.08 -19.58
N TYR A 12 -7.15 -4.16 -19.81
CA TYR A 12 -5.69 -4.12 -19.69
C TYR A 12 -5.01 -3.53 -20.94
N HIS A 13 -5.66 -3.62 -22.11
CA HIS A 13 -5.19 -3.00 -23.34
C HIS A 13 -5.10 -1.47 -23.22
N ASP A 14 -5.99 -0.86 -22.43
CA ASP A 14 -6.05 0.60 -22.29
C ASP A 14 -5.16 1.15 -21.15
N LEU A 15 -4.63 0.30 -20.26
CA LEU A 15 -3.71 0.71 -19.19
C LEU A 15 -2.46 1.47 -19.69
N PRO A 16 -1.78 1.08 -20.78
CA PRO A 16 -0.72 1.89 -21.37
C PRO A 16 -1.19 3.31 -21.73
N SER A 17 -2.35 3.45 -22.38
CA SER A 17 -2.89 4.77 -22.76
C SER A 17 -3.24 5.60 -21.53
N LEU A 18 -3.89 4.97 -20.53
CA LEU A 18 -4.18 5.60 -19.25
C LEU A 18 -2.90 6.10 -18.57
N CYS A 19 -1.83 5.30 -18.56
CA CYS A 19 -0.55 5.72 -17.99
C CYS A 19 0.02 6.94 -18.71
N VAL A 20 -0.06 6.97 -20.04
CA VAL A 20 0.35 8.12 -20.85
C VAL A 20 -0.47 9.36 -20.49
N ASP A 21 -1.78 9.25 -20.37
CA ASP A 21 -2.66 10.38 -20.07
C ASP A 21 -2.47 10.90 -18.63
N ILE A 22 -2.20 10.01 -17.68
CA ILE A 22 -1.80 10.37 -16.31
C ILE A 22 -0.50 11.17 -16.35
N LEU A 23 0.51 10.74 -17.10
CA LEU A 23 1.80 11.42 -17.18
C LEU A 23 1.71 12.78 -17.90
N LYS A 24 0.88 12.87 -18.94
CA LYS A 24 0.59 14.15 -19.63
C LYS A 24 -0.09 15.14 -18.68
N SER A 25 -1.10 14.70 -17.95
CA SER A 25 -1.91 15.56 -17.06
C SER A 25 -1.19 15.87 -15.75
N ASN A 26 -0.33 14.96 -15.27
CA ASN A 26 0.39 15.09 -14.00
C ASN A 26 1.90 14.81 -14.19
N PRO A 27 2.65 15.72 -14.84
CA PRO A 27 4.06 15.52 -15.13
C PRO A 27 4.92 15.21 -13.89
N GLY A 28 5.72 14.16 -14.00
CA GLY A 28 6.60 13.63 -12.94
C GLY A 28 5.91 12.71 -11.93
N SER A 29 4.67 12.29 -12.21
CA SER A 29 4.06 11.14 -11.54
C SER A 29 4.73 9.84 -12.01
N ILE A 30 4.47 8.75 -11.30
CA ILE A 30 4.76 7.40 -11.77
C ILE A 30 3.45 6.84 -12.32
N ALA A 31 3.41 6.54 -13.61
CA ALA A 31 2.34 5.75 -14.20
C ALA A 31 2.96 4.86 -15.27
N ARG A 32 3.02 3.55 -15.01
CA ARG A 32 3.65 2.62 -15.93
C ARG A 32 3.03 1.24 -15.81
N THR A 33 2.93 0.59 -16.95
CA THR A 33 2.54 -0.81 -17.07
C THR A 33 3.71 -1.64 -17.59
N TRP A 34 3.78 -2.89 -17.15
CA TRP A 34 4.78 -3.87 -17.57
C TRP A 34 4.10 -5.06 -18.21
N ARG A 35 4.79 -5.64 -19.19
CA ARG A 35 4.40 -6.86 -19.88
C ARG A 35 5.60 -7.81 -19.93
N GLN A 36 5.33 -9.10 -20.04
CA GLN A 36 6.35 -10.12 -20.27
C GLN A 36 6.87 -10.01 -21.71
N ASP A 37 8.18 -10.12 -21.92
CA ASP A 37 8.81 -9.85 -23.22
C ASP A 37 8.41 -10.87 -24.31
N ASP A 38 8.17 -12.12 -23.91
CA ASP A 38 7.87 -13.25 -24.80
C ASP A 38 6.37 -13.35 -25.16
N THR A 39 5.50 -13.18 -24.16
CA THR A 39 4.05 -13.41 -24.30
C THR A 39 3.25 -12.12 -24.44
N LEU A 40 3.88 -10.95 -24.24
CA LEU A 40 3.23 -9.64 -24.11
C LEU A 40 2.15 -9.60 -23.01
N GLN A 41 2.10 -10.60 -22.14
CA GLN A 41 1.12 -10.65 -21.06
C GLN A 41 1.42 -9.58 -20.03
N TRP A 42 0.38 -8.91 -19.56
CA TRP A 42 0.48 -7.92 -18.49
C TRP A 42 1.02 -8.55 -17.20
N THR A 43 2.04 -7.92 -16.60
CA THR A 43 2.68 -8.38 -15.36
C THR A 43 2.42 -7.45 -14.19
N GLY A 44 2.19 -6.16 -14.45
CA GLY A 44 1.84 -5.21 -13.41
C GLY A 44 1.63 -3.80 -13.92
N THR A 45 1.01 -2.96 -13.09
CA THR A 45 0.85 -1.52 -13.35
C THR A 45 0.97 -0.74 -12.05
N LEU A 46 1.80 0.29 -12.04
CA LEU A 46 2.03 1.18 -10.90
C LEU A 46 1.50 2.56 -11.25
N VAL A 47 0.72 3.13 -10.33
CA VAL A 47 0.31 4.53 -10.37
C VAL A 47 0.61 5.19 -9.02
N ALA A 48 1.39 6.27 -9.05
CA ALA A 48 1.66 7.13 -7.90
C ALA A 48 1.81 8.57 -8.37
N PHE A 49 0.93 9.46 -7.92
CA PHE A 49 0.93 10.85 -8.37
C PHE A 49 2.06 11.66 -7.72
N LYS A 50 2.70 12.53 -8.49
CA LYS A 50 3.78 13.40 -7.99
C LYS A 50 3.35 14.23 -6.79
N VAL A 51 2.13 14.77 -6.84
CA VAL A 51 1.57 15.59 -5.75
C VAL A 51 1.45 14.77 -4.46
N ASN A 52 1.09 13.49 -4.56
CA ASN A 52 0.99 12.59 -3.42
C ASN A 52 2.37 12.21 -2.88
N LEU A 53 3.32 11.86 -3.75
CA LEU A 53 4.70 11.56 -3.35
C LEU A 53 5.35 12.75 -2.64
N ASN A 54 5.17 13.96 -3.17
CA ASN A 54 5.66 15.19 -2.56
C ASN A 54 4.91 15.55 -1.28
N GLY A 55 3.58 15.38 -1.27
CA GLY A 55 2.74 15.64 -0.10
C GLY A 55 3.13 14.75 1.07
N PHE A 56 3.45 13.49 0.80
CA PHE A 56 3.97 12.56 1.81
C PHE A 56 5.24 13.09 2.47
N VAL A 57 6.26 13.44 1.67
CA VAL A 57 7.55 13.95 2.18
C VAL A 57 7.40 15.26 2.95
N LYS A 58 6.46 16.13 2.54
CA LYS A 58 6.33 17.49 3.09
C LYS A 58 5.36 17.63 4.26
N GLY A 59 4.41 16.71 4.44
CA GLY A 59 3.32 16.94 5.40
C GLY A 59 2.61 15.72 5.95
N CYS A 60 2.97 14.51 5.50
CA CYS A 60 2.46 13.29 6.14
C CYS A 60 3.36 12.87 7.30
N ARG A 61 2.79 12.04 8.18
CA ARG A 61 3.51 11.36 9.25
C ARG A 61 4.40 10.26 8.66
N PRO A 62 5.48 9.84 9.35
CA PRO A 62 6.36 8.77 8.88
C PRO A 62 5.74 7.36 9.03
N ILE A 63 4.42 7.24 8.84
CA ILE A 63 3.65 6.00 8.98
C ILE A 63 3.10 5.62 7.62
N LEU A 64 3.32 4.37 7.22
CA LEU A 64 2.88 3.81 5.94
C LEU A 64 1.99 2.60 6.19
N GLY A 65 0.71 2.72 5.86
CA GLY A 65 -0.23 1.61 5.81
C GLY A 65 -0.07 0.83 4.51
N LEU A 66 0.01 -0.49 4.62
CA LEU A 66 0.12 -1.42 3.51
C LEU A 66 -1.10 -2.32 3.50
N ASP A 67 -1.76 -2.41 2.35
CA ASP A 67 -2.92 -3.28 2.17
C ASP A 67 -2.96 -3.83 0.75
N GLY A 68 -3.40 -5.07 0.62
CA GLY A 68 -3.69 -5.72 -0.64
C GLY A 68 -5.17 -6.03 -0.72
N CYS A 69 -5.82 -5.67 -1.82
CA CYS A 69 -7.21 -6.03 -2.06
C CYS A 69 -7.37 -6.80 -3.36
N PHE A 70 -8.21 -7.83 -3.32
CA PHE A 70 -8.60 -8.56 -4.51
C PHE A 70 -9.47 -7.67 -5.39
N LEU A 71 -9.10 -7.53 -6.66
CA LEU A 71 -9.89 -6.82 -7.65
C LEU A 71 -11.06 -7.73 -8.07
N LYS A 72 -12.27 -7.37 -7.64
CA LYS A 72 -13.49 -8.07 -8.06
C LYS A 72 -13.92 -7.56 -9.43
N GLY A 73 -14.05 -8.45 -10.41
CA GLY A 73 -14.57 -8.14 -11.73
C GLY A 73 -13.90 -8.97 -12.81
N ILE A 74 -13.95 -8.46 -14.03
CA ILE A 74 -13.33 -9.04 -15.23
C ILE A 74 -11.81 -9.17 -15.06
N MET A 75 -11.20 -8.35 -14.20
CA MET A 75 -9.76 -8.33 -13.96
C MET A 75 -9.43 -9.15 -12.70
N GLU A 76 -9.16 -10.44 -12.87
CA GLU A 76 -8.60 -11.26 -11.78
C GLU A 76 -7.19 -10.76 -11.44
N GLY A 77 -7.00 -10.31 -10.20
CA GLY A 77 -5.73 -9.77 -9.74
C GLY A 77 -5.83 -9.10 -8.38
N PHE A 78 -4.75 -8.44 -7.98
CA PHE A 78 -4.62 -7.76 -6.71
C PHE A 78 -4.18 -6.32 -6.93
N CYS A 79 -4.76 -5.42 -6.14
CA CYS A 79 -4.30 -4.06 -6.01
C CYS A 79 -3.61 -3.91 -4.66
N LEU A 80 -2.29 -3.81 -4.70
CA LEU A 80 -1.47 -3.46 -3.55
C LEU A 80 -1.48 -1.94 -3.39
N SER A 81 -1.51 -1.45 -2.16
CA SER A 81 -1.61 -0.02 -1.89
C SER A 81 -0.65 0.39 -0.78
N VAL A 82 -0.12 1.60 -0.92
CA VAL A 82 0.63 2.30 0.12
C VAL A 82 -0.13 3.58 0.44
N LEU A 83 -0.48 3.73 1.70
CA LEU A 83 -1.18 4.89 2.25
C LEU A 83 -0.34 5.47 3.39
N SER A 84 -0.52 6.73 3.71
CA SER A 84 0.02 7.37 4.90
C SER A 84 -1.09 8.08 5.67
N LEU A 85 -0.70 8.77 6.74
CA LEU A 85 -1.56 9.67 7.47
C LEU A 85 -1.03 11.09 7.30
N ASP A 86 -1.91 12.01 6.91
CA ASP A 86 -1.56 13.43 6.91
C ASP A 86 -1.39 13.97 8.35
N ALA A 87 -1.01 15.24 8.46
CA ALA A 87 -0.87 15.93 9.75
C ALA A 87 -2.14 15.86 10.62
N TYR A 88 -3.33 15.76 10.02
CA TYR A 88 -4.63 15.70 10.67
C TYR A 88 -5.13 14.26 10.91
N ASN A 89 -4.30 13.25 10.65
CA ASN A 89 -4.66 11.83 10.72
C ASN A 89 -5.70 11.38 9.67
N GLY A 90 -5.86 12.14 8.58
CA GLY A 90 -6.58 11.71 7.40
C GLY A 90 -5.78 10.67 6.62
N LEU A 91 -6.47 9.71 6.00
CA LEU A 91 -5.83 8.76 5.08
C LEU A 91 -5.34 9.50 3.84
N PHE A 92 -4.05 9.37 3.58
CA PHE A 92 -3.40 10.04 2.46
C PHE A 92 -2.82 8.99 1.49
N PRO A 93 -3.34 8.87 0.26
CA PRO A 93 -2.84 7.87 -0.67
C PRO A 93 -1.45 8.23 -1.20
N ILE A 94 -0.58 7.24 -1.36
CA ILE A 94 0.76 7.44 -1.95
C ILE A 94 0.82 6.82 -3.33
N GLY A 95 0.42 5.56 -3.45
CA GLY A 95 0.42 4.86 -4.72
C GLY A 95 -0.21 3.47 -4.64
N VAL A 96 -0.52 2.93 -5.81
CA VAL A 96 -1.11 1.60 -5.98
C VAL A 96 -0.33 0.80 -7.02
N TYR A 97 -0.25 -0.50 -6.80
CA TYR A 97 0.35 -1.45 -7.70
C TYR A 97 -0.63 -2.58 -7.99
N MET A 98 -1.07 -2.65 -9.25
CA MET A 98 -1.87 -3.76 -9.75
C MET A 98 -0.93 -4.88 -10.18
N CYS A 99 -1.19 -6.10 -9.70
CA CYS A 99 -0.43 -7.29 -10.03
C CYS A 99 -1.37 -8.51 -10.14
N ARG A 100 -0.89 -9.60 -10.75
CA ARG A 100 -1.70 -10.83 -10.88
C ARG A 100 -1.92 -11.56 -9.56
N THR A 101 -0.91 -11.54 -8.69
CA THR A 101 -0.91 -12.27 -7.43
C THR A 101 -0.33 -11.41 -6.32
N GLU A 102 -0.95 -11.45 -5.15
CA GLU A 102 -0.37 -10.86 -3.93
C GLU A 102 0.62 -11.85 -3.29
N CYS A 103 1.89 -11.75 -3.68
CA CYS A 103 2.99 -12.57 -3.17
C CYS A 103 4.22 -11.73 -2.82
N LYS A 104 5.27 -12.38 -2.29
CA LYS A 104 6.52 -11.70 -1.90
C LYS A 104 7.09 -10.90 -3.08
N GLU A 105 7.11 -11.51 -4.26
CA GLU A 105 7.70 -10.99 -5.49
C GLU A 105 6.97 -9.72 -5.93
N SER A 106 5.63 -9.72 -5.93
CA SER A 106 4.83 -8.54 -6.26
C SER A 106 5.06 -7.39 -5.27
N TRP A 107 5.20 -7.69 -3.97
CA TRP A 107 5.52 -6.69 -2.96
C TRP A 107 6.94 -6.13 -3.10
N LEU A 108 7.94 -6.99 -3.36
CA LEU A 108 9.32 -6.55 -3.63
C LEU A 108 9.35 -5.61 -4.84
N ASP A 109 8.65 -5.99 -5.89
CA ASP A 109 8.62 -5.23 -7.14
C ASP A 109 7.97 -3.86 -6.95
N PHE A 110 6.82 -3.80 -6.25
CA PHE A 110 6.19 -2.54 -5.88
C PHE A 110 7.12 -1.66 -5.03
N PHE A 111 7.71 -2.23 -3.96
CA PHE A 111 8.57 -1.48 -3.07
C PHE A 111 9.84 -0.99 -3.75
N ALA A 112 10.49 -1.80 -4.60
CA ALA A 112 11.66 -1.38 -5.35
C ALA A 112 11.36 -0.16 -6.23
N LYS A 113 10.19 -0.14 -6.87
CA LYS A 113 9.75 0.96 -7.75
C LYS A 113 9.44 2.26 -6.99
N ILE A 114 8.89 2.17 -5.78
CA ILE A 114 8.50 3.36 -5.00
C ILE A 114 9.55 3.80 -3.97
N LYS A 115 10.54 2.93 -3.66
CA LYS A 115 11.61 3.19 -2.68
C LYS A 115 12.29 4.55 -2.85
N PRO A 116 12.70 5.00 -4.05
CA PRO A 116 13.40 6.28 -4.18
C PRO A 116 12.60 7.46 -3.63
N TYR A 117 11.27 7.39 -3.71
CA TYR A 117 10.36 8.44 -3.27
C TYR A 117 10.06 8.35 -1.77
N LEU A 118 9.89 7.12 -1.24
CA LEU A 118 9.69 6.93 0.19
C LEU A 118 10.96 7.26 0.99
N SER A 119 12.13 6.92 0.46
CA SER A 119 13.43 7.22 1.07
C SER A 119 13.79 8.71 1.07
N ALA A 120 13.05 9.55 0.34
CA ALA A 120 13.21 11.00 0.40
C ALA A 120 12.59 11.61 1.68
N TYR A 121 11.82 10.83 2.45
CA TYR A 121 11.29 11.26 3.73
C TYR A 121 12.44 11.48 4.74
N PRO A 122 12.50 12.62 5.43
CA PRO A 122 13.66 12.99 6.26
C PRO A 122 13.82 12.17 7.56
N GLY A 123 12.77 11.47 7.98
CA GLY A 123 12.73 10.68 9.21
C GLY A 123 12.66 9.16 9.02
N LYS A 124 12.68 8.43 10.12
CA LYS A 124 12.58 6.96 10.13
C LYS A 124 11.16 6.50 9.81
N LEU A 125 11.00 5.79 8.69
CA LEU A 125 9.72 5.23 8.28
C LEU A 125 9.23 4.11 9.22
N THR A 126 7.92 4.04 9.40
CA THR A 126 7.22 2.97 10.10
C THR A 126 6.14 2.37 9.21
N PHE A 127 6.29 1.10 8.84
CA PHE A 127 5.28 0.37 8.08
C PHE A 127 4.26 -0.27 9.03
N ILE A 128 3.00 -0.30 8.61
CA ILE A 128 1.90 -0.99 9.28
C ILE A 128 1.22 -1.86 8.24
N SER A 129 1.20 -3.17 8.46
CA SER A 129 0.58 -4.13 7.54
C SER A 129 -0.19 -5.20 8.28
N ASP A 130 -0.91 -6.03 7.54
CA ASP A 130 -1.37 -7.31 8.07
C ASP A 130 -0.18 -8.28 8.32
N ARG A 131 -0.48 -9.54 8.66
CA ARG A 131 0.53 -10.58 8.93
C ARG A 131 0.86 -11.44 7.71
N GLN A 132 0.65 -10.95 6.50
CA GLN A 132 1.01 -11.71 5.30
C GLN A 132 2.53 -11.89 5.21
N LYS A 133 3.00 -13.14 5.18
CA LYS A 133 4.43 -13.46 5.23
C LYS A 133 5.24 -12.82 4.10
N GLY A 134 4.69 -12.81 2.88
CA GLY A 134 5.34 -12.22 1.71
C GLY A 134 5.64 -10.73 1.93
N LEU A 135 4.63 -9.97 2.34
CA LEU A 135 4.73 -8.54 2.63
C LEU A 135 5.80 -8.24 3.69
N ILE A 136 5.77 -8.93 4.83
CA ILE A 136 6.72 -8.70 5.94
C ILE A 136 8.16 -8.86 5.48
N VAL A 137 8.44 -9.93 4.73
CA VAL A 137 9.78 -10.18 4.20
C VAL A 137 10.18 -9.08 3.22
N SER A 138 9.28 -8.67 2.33
CA SER A 138 9.58 -7.63 1.33
C SER A 138 9.87 -6.27 1.96
N VAL A 139 9.19 -5.89 3.06
CA VAL A 139 9.51 -4.65 3.79
C VAL A 139 10.90 -4.73 4.41
N ALA A 140 11.23 -5.84 5.08
CA ALA A 140 12.54 -6.01 5.72
C ALA A 140 13.69 -6.01 4.71
N GLU A 141 13.47 -6.56 3.52
CA GLU A 141 14.45 -6.63 2.44
C GLU A 141 14.70 -5.25 1.80
N ILE A 142 13.64 -4.50 1.51
CA ILE A 142 13.75 -3.21 0.79
C ILE A 142 14.05 -2.03 1.74
N PHE A 143 13.52 -2.06 2.97
CA PHE A 143 13.63 -1.01 3.98
C PHE A 143 14.16 -1.56 5.32
N PRO A 144 15.41 -2.06 5.38
CA PRO A 144 15.95 -2.77 6.55
C PRO A 144 16.05 -1.91 7.82
N HIS A 145 16.06 -0.58 7.67
CA HIS A 145 16.13 0.37 8.77
C HIS A 145 14.77 0.91 9.20
N ALA A 146 13.68 0.56 8.52
CA ALA A 146 12.35 1.00 8.89
C ALA A 146 11.82 0.21 10.10
N ASN A 147 10.94 0.83 10.88
CA ASN A 147 10.15 0.08 11.85
C ASN A 147 9.03 -0.66 11.13
N HIS A 148 8.61 -1.82 11.66
CA HIS A 148 7.45 -2.54 11.15
C HIS A 148 6.51 -2.91 12.30
N ARG A 149 5.22 -2.64 12.12
CA ARG A 149 4.14 -2.93 13.06
C ARG A 149 3.01 -3.68 12.36
N PHE A 150 2.19 -4.36 13.15
CA PHE A 150 1.04 -5.09 12.63
C PHE A 150 -0.27 -4.35 12.83
N TYR A 151 -1.17 -4.47 11.86
CA TYR A 151 -2.50 -3.93 11.93
C TYR A 151 -3.27 -4.56 13.08
N PHE A 152 -3.75 -3.72 14.00
CA PHE A 152 -4.34 -4.17 15.24
C PHE A 152 -5.57 -5.07 15.02
N ARG A 153 -6.35 -4.83 13.95
CA ARG A 153 -7.53 -5.66 13.67
C ARG A 153 -7.14 -7.12 13.42
N ASP A 154 -6.02 -7.40 12.78
CA ASP A 154 -5.59 -8.78 12.53
C ASP A 154 -5.00 -9.42 13.77
N MET A 155 -4.28 -8.65 14.60
CA MET A 155 -3.93 -9.09 15.95
C MET A 155 -5.18 -9.45 16.76
N PHE A 156 -6.21 -8.63 16.70
CA PHE A 156 -7.46 -8.83 17.41
C PHE A 156 -8.27 -10.02 16.88
N LYS A 157 -8.33 -10.23 15.55
CA LYS A 157 -8.93 -11.44 14.94
C LYS A 157 -8.26 -12.71 15.46
N ASN A 158 -6.92 -12.71 15.58
CA ASN A 158 -6.18 -13.86 16.12
C ASN A 158 -6.43 -14.06 17.62
N MET A 159 -6.44 -12.98 18.43
CA MET A 159 -6.76 -13.08 19.86
C MET A 159 -8.17 -13.63 20.10
N LYS A 160 -9.15 -13.26 19.26
CA LYS A 160 -10.52 -13.80 19.35
C LYS A 160 -10.62 -15.32 19.18
N LYS A 161 -9.66 -15.95 18.49
CA LYS A 161 -9.64 -17.43 18.37
C LYS A 161 -9.40 -18.11 19.71
N TYR A 162 -8.66 -17.46 20.60
CA TYR A 162 -8.26 -18.00 21.90
C TYR A 162 -9.06 -17.41 23.06
N LEU A 163 -9.63 -16.21 22.92
CA LEU A 163 -10.30 -15.48 23.99
C LEU A 163 -11.66 -14.94 23.52
N LYS A 164 -12.75 -15.40 24.16
CA LYS A 164 -14.14 -15.03 23.84
C LYS A 164 -14.67 -13.97 24.83
N GLY A 165 -15.40 -12.96 24.36
CA GLY A 165 -16.13 -12.01 25.22
C GLY A 165 -16.09 -10.54 24.79
N ALA A 166 -17.20 -9.83 24.97
CA ALA A 166 -17.36 -8.41 24.59
C ALA A 166 -16.50 -7.46 25.44
N HIS A 167 -16.27 -7.81 26.71
CA HIS A 167 -15.43 -7.01 27.62
C HIS A 167 -13.97 -6.94 27.15
N LEU A 168 -13.44 -8.03 26.62
CA LEU A 168 -12.08 -8.09 26.10
C LEU A 168 -11.91 -7.22 24.85
N LYS A 169 -12.92 -7.13 23.98
CA LYS A 169 -12.91 -6.18 22.85
C LYS A 169 -12.63 -4.76 23.35
N ARG A 170 -13.33 -4.34 24.40
CA ARG A 170 -13.15 -3.00 25.00
C ARG A 170 -11.74 -2.81 25.54
N LEU A 171 -11.23 -3.76 26.31
CA LEU A 171 -9.89 -3.70 26.89
C LEU A 171 -8.78 -3.71 25.83
N SER A 172 -8.87 -4.58 24.81
CA SER A 172 -7.88 -4.63 23.73
C SER A 172 -7.86 -3.32 22.92
N TRP A 173 -9.02 -2.71 22.66
CA TRP A 173 -9.09 -1.38 22.02
C TRP A 173 -8.60 -0.26 22.94
N GLY A 174 -8.80 -0.36 24.25
CA GLY A 174 -8.21 0.56 25.23
C GLY A 174 -6.69 0.50 25.21
N ALA A 175 -6.12 -0.71 25.19
CA ALA A 175 -4.69 -0.95 25.13
C ALA A 175 -4.06 -0.46 23.81
N SER A 176 -4.72 -0.67 22.67
CA SER A 176 -4.19 -0.22 21.36
C SER A 176 -4.18 1.31 21.19
N ARG A 177 -5.01 2.01 21.97
CA ARG A 177 -5.05 3.48 22.04
C ARG A 177 -4.18 4.05 23.15
N ALA A 178 -3.63 3.22 24.02
CA ALA A 178 -2.72 3.66 25.06
C ALA A 178 -1.39 4.10 24.43
N PHE A 179 -0.89 5.24 24.86
CA PHE A 179 0.40 5.78 24.45
C PHE A 179 1.20 6.17 25.69
N ARG A 180 2.53 6.06 25.62
CA ARG A 180 3.40 6.67 26.65
C ARG A 180 3.45 8.18 26.43
N HIS A 181 3.47 8.96 27.50
CA HIS A 181 3.41 10.43 27.41
C HIS A 181 4.53 11.01 26.51
N ASN A 182 5.73 10.42 26.55
CA ASN A 182 6.88 10.80 25.70
C ASN A 182 6.80 10.23 24.27
N GLY A 183 6.09 9.12 24.06
CA GLY A 183 5.93 8.51 22.73
C GLY A 183 4.97 9.27 21.82
N LYS A 184 4.15 10.17 22.37
CA LYS A 184 3.27 11.05 21.57
C LYS A 184 4.08 11.97 20.65
N GLN A 185 5.23 12.47 21.10
CA GLN A 185 6.06 13.39 20.34
C GLN A 185 6.72 12.72 19.11
N GLU A 186 7.06 11.43 19.19
CA GLU A 186 7.66 10.69 18.06
C GLU A 186 6.71 10.42 16.89
N PHE A 187 5.39 10.45 17.13
CA PHE A 187 4.39 10.22 16.10
C PHE A 187 3.65 11.49 15.67
N LEU A 188 3.72 12.57 16.47
CA LEU A 188 2.99 13.83 16.29
C LEU A 188 3.85 15.00 15.77
N ASN A 189 5.17 14.86 15.76
CA ASN A 189 6.10 15.86 15.22
C ASN A 189 6.70 15.41 13.90
#